data_AF-A0A7K6WA02-F1
#
_entry.id   AF-A0A7K6WA02-F1
#
_cell.length_a   1.000
_cell.length_b   1.000
_cell.length_c   1.000
_cell.angle_alpha   90.00
_cell.angle_beta   90.00
_cell.angle_gamma   90.00
#
_symmetry.space_group_name_H-M   'P 1'
#
loop_
_entity.id
_entity.type
_entity.pdbx_description
1 polymer ?
#
loop_
_entity_poly.entity_id
_entity_poly.type
_entity_poly.pdbx_seq_one_letter_code
_entity_poly.pdbx_strand_id
1 'polypeptide(L)'
;SRTDEWLSAAIDCLEYLPDHVVVDISRNLPDQPDKADTWKLLLFENIGRYYSQKKEPLLSHASEIHSGIAELLVNGKMEQSLEAVQLYLKLLDSQVREEFRRLLYFMAVAAHNSELKLQKESDNRMVVKRTFSKAIINNKTLSRGKTDLLILFLVDHQKDVLKIPGTLHKMVSDKLLALQKGQDPSKITGYTFCQKLDERDYRSNTEKTTKDELLSLLKAIDEDSKLSDKERKRLLGQFHSSNPSIFMQYFGDRVTNMCV
;
A
#
# COMPACT_ATOMS: atom_id res chain seq x y z
N SER A 1 -15.30 -32.33 -21.31
CA SER A 1 -14.71 -32.80 -20.04
C SER A 1 -14.51 -31.58 -19.16
N ARG A 2 -15.23 -31.48 -18.04
CA ARG A 2 -15.05 -30.37 -17.09
C ARG A 2 -13.82 -30.73 -16.25
N THR A 3 -12.69 -30.09 -16.51
CA THR A 3 -11.46 -30.26 -15.71
C THR A 3 -11.77 -29.89 -14.27
N ASP A 4 -11.39 -30.75 -13.33
CA ASP A 4 -11.55 -30.51 -11.90
C ASP A 4 -10.68 -29.30 -11.50
N GLU A 5 -11.33 -28.16 -11.26
CA GLU A 5 -10.67 -26.87 -10.96
C GLU A 5 -9.74 -26.98 -9.74
N TRP A 6 -10.17 -27.74 -8.73
CA TRP A 6 -9.38 -27.98 -7.52
C TRP A 6 -8.09 -28.72 -7.85
N LEU A 7 -8.19 -29.78 -8.65
CA LEU A 7 -7.04 -30.59 -9.04
C LEU A 7 -6.07 -29.79 -9.94
N SER A 8 -6.61 -29.01 -10.88
CA SER A 8 -5.80 -28.13 -11.73
C SER A 8 -5.00 -27.12 -10.89
N ALA A 9 -5.65 -26.47 -9.92
CA ALA A 9 -4.98 -25.50 -9.05
C ALA A 9 -3.90 -26.16 -8.17
N ALA A 10 -4.13 -27.40 -7.71
CA ALA A 10 -3.13 -28.16 -6.97
C ALA A 10 -1.92 -28.51 -7.84
N ILE A 11 -2.13 -28.94 -9.08
CA ILE A 11 -1.07 -29.27 -10.04
C ILE A 11 -0.22 -28.04 -10.34
N ASP A 12 -0.83 -26.87 -10.55
CA ASP A 12 -0.11 -25.62 -10.80
C ASP A 12 0.86 -25.24 -9.66
N CYS A 13 0.58 -25.69 -8.44
CA CYS A 13 1.45 -25.48 -7.28
C CYS A 13 2.67 -26.41 -7.28
N LEU A 14 2.57 -27.60 -7.91
CA LEU A 14 3.67 -28.58 -7.95
C LEU A 14 4.89 -28.07 -8.71
N GLU A 15 4.75 -27.12 -9.62
CA GLU A 15 5.86 -26.48 -10.35
C GLU A 15 6.86 -25.78 -9.40
N TYR A 16 6.44 -25.44 -8.18
CA TYR A 16 7.26 -24.76 -7.17
C TYR A 16 7.81 -25.71 -6.10
N LEU A 17 7.47 -27.00 -6.16
CA LEU A 17 7.98 -28.01 -5.25
C LEU A 17 9.28 -28.62 -5.81
N PRO A 18 10.21 -29.07 -4.95
CA PRO A 18 11.40 -29.79 -5.41
C PRO A 18 11.05 -31.09 -6.14
N ASP A 19 11.81 -31.44 -7.18
CA ASP A 19 11.57 -32.61 -8.03
C ASP A 19 11.35 -33.91 -7.24
N HIS A 20 12.17 -34.16 -6.20
CA HIS A 20 12.04 -35.35 -5.38
C HIS A 20 10.68 -35.42 -4.66
N VAL A 21 10.14 -34.28 -4.23
CA VAL A 21 8.81 -34.22 -3.60
C VAL A 21 7.72 -34.52 -4.63
N VAL A 22 7.85 -33.98 -5.85
CA VAL A 22 6.89 -34.24 -6.94
C VAL A 22 6.90 -35.72 -7.34
N VAL A 23 8.09 -36.32 -7.43
CA VAL A 23 8.26 -37.76 -7.71
C VAL A 23 7.63 -38.58 -6.59
N ASP A 24 7.88 -38.24 -5.32
CA ASP A 24 7.31 -38.96 -4.19
C ASP A 24 5.78 -38.85 -4.16
N ILE A 25 5.20 -37.67 -4.47
CA ILE A 25 3.76 -37.52 -4.63
C ILE A 25 3.26 -38.47 -5.72
N SER A 26 3.88 -38.46 -6.90
CA SER A 26 3.45 -39.28 -8.04
C SER A 26 3.45 -40.79 -7.75
N ARG A 27 4.43 -41.27 -6.97
CA ARG A 27 4.56 -42.69 -6.60
C ARG A 27 3.57 -43.14 -5.55
N ASN A 28 3.08 -42.23 -4.72
CA ASN A 28 2.12 -42.52 -3.66
C ASN A 28 0.66 -42.28 -4.11
N LEU A 29 0.42 -42.04 -5.40
CA LEU A 29 -0.92 -41.87 -5.93
C LEU A 29 -1.66 -43.23 -5.98
N PRO A 30 -2.90 -43.30 -5.46
CA PRO A 30 -3.72 -44.51 -5.56
C PRO A 30 -4.06 -44.90 -7.01
N ASP A 31 -3.85 -46.15 -7.41
CA ASP A 31 -4.12 -46.62 -8.79
C ASP A 31 -5.60 -46.60 -9.25
N GLN A 32 -6.56 -46.32 -8.34
CA GLN A 32 -8.00 -46.43 -8.62
C GLN A 32 -8.72 -45.07 -8.65
N PRO A 33 -9.58 -44.82 -9.67
CA PRO A 33 -10.31 -43.57 -9.84
C PRO A 33 -11.39 -43.31 -8.77
N ASP A 34 -11.88 -44.35 -8.10
CA ASP A 34 -12.91 -44.26 -7.05
C ASP A 34 -12.40 -43.60 -5.76
N LYS A 35 -11.10 -43.25 -5.71
CA LYS A 35 -10.44 -42.57 -4.58
C LYS A 35 -10.02 -41.13 -4.91
N ALA A 36 -10.75 -40.45 -5.79
CA ALA A 36 -10.48 -39.06 -6.18
C ALA A 36 -10.26 -38.12 -4.98
N ASP A 37 -11.05 -38.28 -3.90
CA ASP A 37 -10.87 -37.49 -2.68
C ASP A 37 -9.57 -37.81 -1.93
N THR A 38 -9.12 -39.06 -1.97
CA THR A 38 -7.84 -39.46 -1.37
C THR A 38 -6.67 -38.77 -2.08
N TRP A 39 -6.72 -38.67 -3.41
CA TRP A 39 -5.72 -37.96 -4.19
C TRP A 39 -5.65 -36.47 -3.81
N LYS A 40 -6.81 -35.81 -3.71
CA LYS A 40 -6.89 -34.39 -3.34
C LYS A 40 -6.35 -34.15 -1.93
N LEU A 41 -6.67 -35.01 -0.96
CA LEU A 41 -6.14 -34.89 0.40
C LEU A 41 -4.62 -35.05 0.43
N LEU A 42 -4.06 -36.06 -0.27
CA LEU A 42 -2.61 -36.25 -0.36
C LEU A 42 -1.90 -35.04 -0.99
N LEU A 43 -2.48 -34.46 -2.04
CA LEU A 43 -1.93 -33.25 -2.67
C LEU A 43 -1.94 -32.07 -1.69
N PHE A 44 -3.08 -31.83 -1.02
CA PHE A 44 -3.19 -30.77 -0.03
C PHE A 44 -2.15 -30.92 1.09
N GLU A 45 -1.98 -32.13 1.62
CA GLU A 45 -1.02 -32.42 2.69
C GLU A 45 0.42 -32.16 2.25
N ASN A 46 0.81 -32.60 1.04
CA ASN A 46 2.19 -32.43 0.57
C ASN A 46 2.50 -30.97 0.21
N ILE A 47 1.57 -30.27 -0.45
CA ILE A 47 1.69 -28.83 -0.74
C ILE A 47 1.76 -28.06 0.59
N GLY A 48 0.87 -28.36 1.53
CA GLY A 48 0.86 -27.77 2.87
C GLY A 48 2.16 -28.00 3.62
N ARG A 49 2.69 -29.23 3.58
CA ARG A 49 3.98 -29.58 4.21
C ARG A 49 5.12 -28.75 3.63
N TYR A 50 5.24 -28.69 2.30
CA TYR A 50 6.27 -27.91 1.63
C TYR A 50 6.24 -26.43 2.06
N TYR A 51 5.09 -25.77 1.94
CA TYR A 51 4.96 -24.36 2.29
C TYR A 51 5.13 -24.10 3.79
N SER A 52 4.75 -25.04 4.66
CA SER A 52 4.97 -24.92 6.11
C SER A 52 6.46 -24.97 6.52
N GLN A 53 7.29 -25.61 5.70
CA GLN A 53 8.75 -25.76 5.93
C GLN A 53 9.57 -24.64 5.28
N LYS A 54 8.96 -23.85 4.38
CA LYS A 54 9.62 -22.74 3.72
C LYS A 54 10.06 -21.71 4.77
N LYS A 55 11.36 -21.36 4.76
CA LYS A 55 11.96 -20.46 5.77
C LYS A 55 11.49 -19.02 5.61
N GLU A 56 11.35 -18.56 4.37
CA GLU A 56 10.95 -17.19 4.06
C GLU A 56 9.52 -17.15 3.52
N PRO A 57 8.65 -16.29 4.08
CA PRO A 57 7.30 -16.12 3.57
C PRO A 57 7.33 -15.42 2.19
N LEU A 58 6.34 -15.71 1.35
CA LEU A 58 6.21 -15.13 0.00
C LEU A 58 6.03 -13.61 0.03
N LEU A 59 5.42 -13.07 1.08
CA LEU A 59 5.20 -11.64 1.25
C LEU A 59 6.17 -11.06 2.29
N SER A 60 7.48 -11.15 2.01
CA SER A 60 8.54 -10.66 2.92
C SER A 60 9.13 -9.30 2.51
N HIS A 61 8.91 -8.84 1.28
CA HIS A 61 9.65 -7.74 0.64
C HIS A 61 9.47 -6.36 1.28
N ALA A 62 8.33 -6.11 1.93
CA ALA A 62 8.07 -4.87 2.67
C ALA A 62 7.15 -5.15 3.86
N SER A 63 7.65 -5.94 4.81
CA SER A 63 6.88 -6.45 5.95
C SER A 63 6.24 -5.36 6.84
N GLU A 64 6.82 -4.16 6.84
CA GLU A 64 6.33 -2.97 7.52
C GLU A 64 4.97 -2.49 7.02
N ILE A 65 4.63 -2.78 5.75
CA ILE A 65 3.35 -2.38 5.13
C ILE A 65 2.19 -3.24 5.65
N HIS A 66 2.46 -4.46 6.12
CA HIS A 66 1.42 -5.37 6.62
C HIS A 66 0.59 -4.77 7.75
N SER A 67 1.20 -4.00 8.65
CA SER A 67 0.49 -3.36 9.76
C SER A 67 -0.51 -2.34 9.24
N GLY A 68 -0.11 -1.50 8.28
CA GLY A 68 -0.98 -0.51 7.63
C GLY A 68 -2.18 -1.15 6.94
N ILE A 69 -1.95 -2.23 6.17
CA ILE A 69 -3.05 -2.98 5.53
C ILE A 69 -3.98 -3.59 6.59
N ALA A 70 -3.42 -4.21 7.63
CA ALA A 70 -4.22 -4.81 8.69
C ALA A 70 -5.05 -3.78 9.48
N GLU A 71 -4.52 -2.56 9.70
CA GLU A 71 -5.30 -1.48 10.31
C GLU A 71 -6.47 -1.06 9.42
N LEU A 72 -6.28 -0.95 8.10
CA LEU A 72 -7.37 -0.64 7.18
C LEU A 72 -8.47 -1.71 7.27
N LEU A 73 -8.09 -3.00 7.33
CA LEU A 73 -9.03 -4.11 7.47
C LEU A 73 -9.78 -4.08 8.80
N VAL A 74 -9.08 -3.87 9.92
CA VAL A 74 -9.69 -3.76 11.26
C VAL A 74 -10.69 -2.61 11.32
N ASN A 75 -10.43 -1.52 10.61
CA ASN A 75 -11.31 -0.36 10.52
C ASN A 75 -12.42 -0.49 9.45
N GLY A 76 -12.57 -1.66 8.80
CA GLY A 76 -13.62 -1.91 7.81
C GLY A 76 -13.43 -1.18 6.47
N LYS A 77 -12.23 -0.65 6.21
CA LYS A 77 -11.90 0.11 4.98
C LYS A 77 -11.56 -0.84 3.83
N MET A 78 -12.55 -1.60 3.36
CA MET A 78 -12.36 -2.71 2.42
C MET A 78 -11.74 -2.28 1.08
N GLU A 79 -12.27 -1.24 0.44
CA GLU A 79 -11.75 -0.72 -0.83
C GLU A 79 -10.28 -0.27 -0.71
N GLN A 80 -9.98 0.49 0.35
CA GLN A 80 -8.61 0.96 0.61
C GLN A 80 -7.66 -0.19 0.95
N SER A 81 -8.15 -1.22 1.64
CA SER A 81 -7.39 -2.42 1.95
C SER A 81 -7.06 -3.20 0.68
N LEU A 82 -8.04 -3.36 -0.22
CA LEU A 82 -7.85 -4.04 -1.51
C LEU A 82 -6.82 -3.29 -2.36
N GLU A 83 -6.96 -1.97 -2.48
CA GLU A 83 -6.02 -1.12 -3.22
C GLU A 83 -4.61 -1.20 -2.62
N ALA A 84 -4.48 -1.11 -1.29
CA ALA A 84 -3.20 -1.22 -0.61
C ALA A 84 -2.54 -2.59 -0.84
N VAL A 85 -3.31 -3.68 -0.77
CA VAL A 85 -2.83 -5.04 -1.09
C VAL A 85 -2.41 -5.13 -2.56
N GLN A 86 -3.21 -4.63 -3.49
CA GLN A 86 -2.87 -4.64 -4.92
C GLN A 86 -1.55 -3.91 -5.18
N LEU A 87 -1.37 -2.71 -4.63
CA LEU A 87 -0.13 -1.96 -4.74
C LEU A 87 1.05 -2.71 -4.11
N TYR A 88 0.86 -3.27 -2.91
CA TYR A 88 1.87 -4.08 -2.23
C TYR A 88 2.33 -5.29 -3.06
N LEU A 89 1.39 -6.02 -3.68
CA LEU A 89 1.67 -7.18 -4.53
C LEU A 89 2.28 -6.78 -5.89
N LYS A 90 2.13 -5.53 -6.35
CA LYS A 90 2.85 -5.04 -7.53
C LYS A 90 4.35 -4.85 -7.31
N LEU A 91 4.78 -4.72 -6.05
CA LEU A 91 6.20 -4.60 -5.69
C LEU A 91 6.93 -5.95 -5.63
N LEU A 92 6.21 -7.08 -5.68
CA LEU A 92 6.80 -8.40 -5.74
C LEU A 92 7.56 -8.61 -7.06
N ASP A 93 8.67 -9.34 -6.98
CA ASP A 93 9.34 -9.85 -8.17
C ASP A 93 8.42 -10.79 -8.95
N SER A 94 8.67 -10.92 -10.25
CA SER A 94 7.76 -11.65 -11.14
C SER A 94 7.61 -13.13 -10.78
N GLN A 95 8.67 -13.76 -10.27
CA GLN A 95 8.69 -15.19 -9.98
C GLN A 95 7.91 -15.49 -8.70
N VAL A 96 8.19 -14.77 -7.61
CA VAL A 96 7.48 -14.90 -6.34
C VAL A 96 6.01 -14.48 -6.49
N ARG A 97 5.72 -13.47 -7.32
CA ARG A 97 4.33 -13.06 -7.60
C ARG A 97 3.54 -14.17 -8.28
N GLU A 98 4.14 -14.91 -9.20
CA GLU A 98 3.47 -16.02 -9.89
C GLU A 98 3.30 -17.24 -8.97
N GLU A 99 4.31 -17.56 -8.16
CA GLU A 99 4.21 -18.57 -7.08
C GLU A 99 3.05 -18.23 -6.14
N PHE A 100 3.02 -16.99 -5.64
CA PHE A 100 1.97 -16.49 -4.77
C PHE A 100 0.59 -16.54 -5.43
N ARG A 101 0.47 -16.15 -6.70
CA ARG A 101 -0.81 -16.20 -7.44
C ARG A 101 -1.38 -17.60 -7.48
N ARG A 102 -0.55 -18.59 -7.82
CA ARG A 102 -0.98 -20.00 -7.95
C ARG A 102 -1.32 -20.60 -6.60
N LEU A 103 -0.50 -20.36 -5.58
CA LEU A 103 -0.82 -20.79 -4.21
C LEU A 103 -2.12 -20.15 -3.72
N LEU A 104 -2.31 -18.84 -3.90
CA LEU A 104 -3.51 -18.14 -3.46
C LEU A 104 -4.76 -18.67 -4.18
N TYR A 105 -4.65 -18.96 -5.48
CA TYR A 105 -5.74 -19.58 -6.24
C TYR A 105 -6.09 -20.97 -5.69
N PHE A 106 -5.09 -21.82 -5.46
CA PHE A 106 -5.30 -23.12 -4.83
C PHE A 106 -5.97 -22.99 -3.45
N MET A 107 -5.50 -22.06 -2.62
CA MET A 107 -6.10 -21.77 -1.32
C MET A 107 -7.57 -21.36 -1.43
N ALA A 108 -7.92 -20.50 -2.39
CA ALA A 108 -9.29 -20.08 -2.61
C ALA A 108 -10.19 -21.24 -3.06
N VAL A 109 -9.75 -22.05 -4.03
CA VAL A 109 -10.54 -23.19 -4.51
C VAL A 109 -10.67 -24.25 -3.40
N ALA A 110 -9.63 -24.50 -2.62
CA ALA A 110 -9.68 -25.44 -1.49
C ALA A 110 -10.55 -24.95 -0.32
N ALA A 111 -10.52 -23.66 -0.02
CA ALA A 111 -11.31 -23.07 1.06
C ALA A 111 -12.82 -23.13 0.79
N HIS A 112 -13.23 -22.99 -0.47
CA HIS A 112 -14.64 -22.96 -0.88
C HIS A 112 -15.19 -24.29 -1.39
N ASN A 113 -14.37 -25.35 -1.44
CA ASN A 113 -14.83 -26.66 -1.89
C ASN A 113 -15.80 -27.27 -0.85
N SER A 114 -17.05 -27.49 -1.25
CA SER A 114 -18.10 -28.09 -0.41
C SER A 114 -18.16 -29.61 -0.48
N GLU A 115 -17.61 -30.21 -1.55
CA GLU A 115 -17.65 -31.65 -1.81
C GLU A 115 -16.54 -32.38 -1.05
N LEU A 116 -15.33 -31.81 -1.06
CA LEU A 116 -14.17 -32.35 -0.38
C LEU A 116 -13.96 -31.67 0.97
N LYS A 117 -14.01 -32.44 2.06
CA LYS A 117 -13.67 -31.95 3.40
C LYS A 117 -12.18 -32.21 3.70
N LEU A 118 -11.40 -31.15 3.91
CA LEU A 118 -9.97 -31.25 4.23
C LEU A 118 -9.71 -31.88 5.61
N GLN A 119 -10.60 -31.64 6.57
CA GLN A 119 -10.56 -32.23 7.91
C GLN A 119 -11.99 -32.39 8.45
N LYS A 120 -12.34 -33.59 8.94
CA LYS A 120 -13.72 -33.99 9.29
C LYS A 120 -14.50 -32.95 10.11
N GLU A 121 -13.87 -32.35 11.11
CA GLU A 121 -14.51 -31.46 12.09
C GLU A 121 -14.10 -29.99 11.94
N SER A 122 -13.47 -29.61 10.82
CA SER A 122 -12.99 -28.23 10.62
C SER A 122 -13.46 -27.64 9.31
N ASP A 123 -13.81 -26.36 9.34
CA ASP A 123 -14.12 -25.62 8.14
C ASP A 123 -12.89 -25.49 7.21
N ASN A 124 -13.08 -25.73 5.90
CA ASN A 124 -11.97 -25.77 4.94
C ASN A 124 -11.22 -24.43 4.89
N ARG A 125 -11.94 -23.31 4.97
CA ARG A 125 -11.34 -21.97 5.01
C ARG A 125 -10.40 -21.83 6.20
N MET A 126 -10.77 -22.39 7.35
CA MET A 126 -9.93 -22.36 8.56
C MET A 126 -8.72 -23.30 8.47
N VAL A 127 -8.88 -24.47 7.85
CA VAL A 127 -7.76 -25.40 7.59
C VAL A 127 -6.75 -24.74 6.66
N VAL A 128 -7.20 -24.24 5.51
CA VAL A 128 -6.37 -23.53 4.52
C VAL A 128 -5.61 -22.38 5.15
N LYS A 129 -6.30 -21.50 5.89
CA LYS A 129 -5.68 -20.38 6.60
C LYS A 129 -4.56 -20.85 7.53
N ARG A 130 -4.82 -21.87 8.35
CA ARG A 130 -3.83 -22.39 9.32
C ARG A 130 -2.62 -23.01 8.61
N THR A 131 -2.84 -23.77 7.55
CA THR A 131 -1.79 -24.48 6.79
C THR A 131 -0.83 -23.50 6.12
N PHE A 132 -1.34 -22.46 5.45
CA PHE A 132 -0.53 -21.60 4.59
C PHE A 132 -0.18 -20.23 5.18
N SER A 133 -0.76 -19.83 6.33
CA SER A 133 -0.55 -18.50 6.91
C SER A 133 0.93 -18.12 7.03
N LYS A 134 1.76 -19.00 7.60
CA LYS A 134 3.21 -18.74 7.78
C LYS A 134 3.99 -18.65 6.47
N ALA A 135 3.53 -19.36 5.44
CA ALA A 135 4.16 -19.35 4.13
C ALA A 135 3.86 -18.06 3.36
N ILE A 136 2.70 -17.45 3.60
CA ILE A 136 2.33 -16.18 2.98
C ILE A 136 2.89 -15.01 3.78
N ILE A 137 2.62 -14.95 5.09
CA ILE A 137 3.04 -13.86 5.97
C ILE A 137 3.58 -14.45 7.28
N ASN A 138 4.83 -14.13 7.59
CA ASN A 138 5.44 -14.41 8.89
C ASN A 138 6.00 -13.12 9.50
N ASN A 139 5.09 -12.22 9.90
CA ASN A 139 5.45 -10.95 10.50
C ASN A 139 5.29 -10.98 12.03
N LYS A 140 6.41 -10.88 12.75
CA LYS A 140 6.44 -10.90 14.23
C LYS A 140 5.82 -9.65 14.86
N THR A 141 5.72 -8.54 14.15
CA THR A 141 5.11 -7.30 14.66
C THR A 141 3.59 -7.30 14.54
N LEU A 142 3.03 -8.22 13.74
CA LEU A 142 1.60 -8.34 13.52
C LEU A 142 0.97 -9.32 14.52
N SER A 143 -0.13 -8.91 15.16
CA SER A 143 -0.85 -9.80 16.05
C SER A 143 -1.47 -10.97 15.27
N ARG A 144 -1.64 -12.13 15.93
CA ARG A 144 -2.21 -13.33 15.29
C ARG A 144 -3.56 -13.06 14.62
N GLY A 145 -4.43 -12.29 15.26
CA GLY A 145 -5.74 -11.94 14.72
C GLY A 145 -5.66 -11.07 13.45
N LYS A 146 -4.70 -10.12 13.40
CA LYS A 146 -4.47 -9.29 12.21
C LYS A 146 -3.86 -10.09 11.06
N THR A 147 -2.93 -11.00 11.36
CA THR A 147 -2.40 -11.93 10.36
C THR A 147 -3.50 -12.81 9.80
N ASP A 148 -4.35 -13.38 10.66
CA ASP A 148 -5.49 -14.20 10.26
C ASP A 148 -6.46 -13.42 9.36
N LEU A 149 -6.79 -12.19 9.74
CA LEU A 149 -7.67 -11.31 8.96
C LEU A 149 -7.10 -11.03 7.57
N LEU A 150 -5.80 -10.73 7.48
CA LEU A 150 -5.13 -10.47 6.22
C LEU A 150 -5.08 -11.70 5.30
N ILE A 151 -4.76 -12.89 5.85
CA ILE A 151 -4.75 -14.14 5.07
C ILE A 151 -6.15 -14.45 4.54
N LEU A 152 -7.17 -14.34 5.38
CA LEU A 152 -8.55 -14.56 4.96
C LEU A 152 -8.99 -13.56 3.90
N PHE A 153 -8.65 -12.28 4.07
CA PHE A 153 -8.92 -11.24 3.09
C PHE A 153 -8.30 -11.57 1.72
N LEU A 154 -7.05 -12.00 1.68
CA LEU A 154 -6.37 -12.41 0.44
C LEU A 154 -7.10 -13.56 -0.25
N VAL A 155 -7.51 -14.58 0.52
CA VAL A 155 -8.23 -15.76 -0.01
C VAL A 155 -9.60 -15.36 -0.56
N ASP A 156 -10.35 -14.55 0.18
CA ASP A 156 -11.70 -14.13 -0.21
C ASP A 156 -11.67 -13.19 -1.44
N HIS A 157 -10.59 -12.44 -1.64
CA HIS A 157 -10.40 -11.50 -2.76
C HIS A 157 -9.38 -11.99 -3.80
N GLN A 158 -9.16 -13.31 -3.89
CA GLN A 158 -8.13 -13.91 -4.74
C GLN A 158 -8.19 -13.43 -6.21
N LYS A 159 -9.40 -13.19 -6.74
CA LYS A 159 -9.61 -12.73 -8.13
C LYS A 159 -9.21 -11.27 -8.36
N ASP A 160 -9.10 -10.48 -7.29
CA ASP A 160 -8.97 -9.02 -7.37
C ASP A 160 -7.63 -8.52 -6.86
N VAL A 161 -7.02 -9.18 -5.87
CA VAL A 161 -5.80 -8.70 -5.20
C VAL A 161 -4.58 -8.54 -6.14
N LEU A 162 -4.54 -9.22 -7.28
CA LEU A 162 -3.45 -9.12 -8.26
C LEU A 162 -3.78 -8.20 -9.45
N LYS A 163 -5.01 -7.66 -9.53
CA LYS A 163 -5.39 -6.68 -10.55
C LYS A 163 -4.64 -5.36 -10.35
N ILE A 164 -4.61 -4.53 -11.39
CA ILE A 164 -4.10 -3.16 -11.28
C ILE A 164 -5.18 -2.31 -10.60
N PRO A 165 -4.86 -1.56 -9.52
CA PRO A 165 -5.81 -0.66 -8.89
C PRO A 165 -6.40 0.34 -9.89
N GLY A 166 -7.69 0.63 -9.77
CA GLY A 166 -8.37 1.57 -10.66
C GLY A 166 -7.79 2.99 -10.58
N THR A 167 -7.38 3.42 -9.39
CA THR A 167 -6.69 4.68 -9.14
C THR A 167 -5.36 4.78 -9.88
N LEU A 168 -4.55 3.72 -9.85
CA LEU A 168 -3.28 3.63 -10.56
C LEU A 168 -3.51 3.63 -12.08
N HIS A 169 -4.48 2.83 -12.55
CA HIS A 169 -4.84 2.79 -13.96
C HIS A 169 -5.28 4.17 -14.49
N LYS A 170 -6.12 4.87 -13.73
CA LYS A 170 -6.55 6.25 -14.04
C LYS A 170 -5.36 7.20 -14.05
N MET A 171 -4.50 7.16 -13.03
CA MET A 171 -3.31 8.01 -12.95
C MET A 171 -2.42 7.83 -14.18
N VAL A 172 -2.13 6.59 -14.59
CA VAL A 172 -1.33 6.34 -15.79
C VAL A 172 -2.04 6.83 -17.05
N SER A 173 -3.35 6.59 -17.17
CA SER A 173 -4.15 7.04 -18.32
C SER A 173 -4.14 8.57 -18.47
N ASP A 174 -4.35 9.29 -17.38
CA ASP A 174 -4.34 10.76 -17.35
C ASP A 174 -2.95 11.30 -17.73
N LYS A 175 -1.88 10.67 -17.25
CA LYS A 175 -0.50 11.02 -17.63
C LYS A 175 -0.24 10.78 -19.12
N LEU A 176 -0.67 9.65 -19.67
CA LEU A 176 -0.51 9.35 -21.11
C LEU A 176 -1.27 10.35 -21.98
N LEU A 177 -2.49 10.74 -21.59
CA LEU A 177 -3.27 11.76 -22.28
C LEU A 177 -2.61 13.15 -22.22
N ALA A 178 -2.02 13.51 -21.08
CA ALA A 178 -1.25 14.75 -20.94
C ALA A 178 -0.03 14.78 -21.88
N LEU A 179 0.71 13.67 -21.96
CA LEU A 179 1.86 13.53 -22.88
C LEU A 179 1.43 13.63 -24.35
N GLN A 180 0.32 12.98 -24.73
CA GLN A 180 -0.23 13.09 -26.09
C GLN A 180 -0.61 14.54 -26.47
N LYS A 181 -0.98 15.36 -25.48
CA LYS A 181 -1.28 16.79 -25.65
C LYS A 181 -0.02 17.67 -25.65
N GLY A 182 1.18 17.09 -25.62
CA GLY A 182 2.46 17.81 -25.62
C GLY A 182 2.83 18.42 -24.27
N GLN A 183 2.22 17.99 -23.16
CA GLN A 183 2.64 18.44 -21.84
C GLN A 183 3.98 17.80 -21.45
N ASP A 184 4.81 18.59 -20.77
CA ASP A 184 6.14 18.17 -20.32
C ASP A 184 6.06 17.06 -19.24
N PRO A 185 6.68 15.88 -19.45
CA PRO A 185 6.75 14.80 -18.48
C PRO A 185 7.21 15.22 -17.08
N SER A 186 8.11 16.21 -16.99
CA SER A 186 8.67 16.69 -15.73
C SER A 186 7.67 17.49 -14.88
N LYS A 187 6.62 18.04 -15.50
CA LYS A 187 5.52 18.76 -14.82
C LYS A 187 4.34 17.85 -14.48
N ILE A 188 4.35 16.61 -14.98
CA ILE A 188 3.29 15.60 -14.83
C ILE A 188 3.57 14.67 -13.61
N THR A 189 4.52 15.04 -12.74
CA THR A 189 4.84 14.23 -11.56
C THR A 189 3.73 14.33 -10.51
N GLY A 190 2.71 13.46 -10.66
CA GLY A 190 1.61 13.27 -9.70
C GLY A 190 2.04 12.62 -8.37
N TYR A 191 3.27 12.83 -7.93
CA TYR A 191 3.78 12.40 -6.64
C TYR A 191 4.42 13.61 -5.96
N THR A 192 3.89 13.98 -4.80
CA THR A 192 4.54 14.95 -3.92
C THR A 192 5.64 14.22 -3.18
N PHE A 193 6.88 14.31 -3.67
CA PHE A 193 8.03 13.84 -2.91
C PHE A 193 8.52 14.97 -2.00
N CYS A 194 8.61 14.71 -0.70
CA CYS A 194 9.29 15.62 0.22
C CYS A 194 10.79 15.53 -0.05
N GLN A 195 11.30 16.42 -0.90
CA GLN A 195 12.74 16.59 -1.06
C GLN A 195 13.27 17.35 0.15
N LYS A 196 14.26 16.76 0.84
CA LYS A 196 14.99 17.46 1.89
C LYS A 196 15.70 18.66 1.25
N LEU A 197 15.35 19.86 1.68
CA LEU A 197 16.07 21.08 1.30
C LEU A 197 17.50 21.00 1.83
N ASP A 198 18.45 21.50 1.04
CA ASP A 198 19.78 21.74 1.57
C ASP A 198 19.76 22.91 2.58
N GLU A 199 20.81 23.04 3.38
CA GLU A 199 20.85 24.05 4.44
C GLU A 199 20.78 25.49 3.88
N ARG A 200 21.33 25.73 2.69
CA ARG A 200 21.32 27.05 2.05
C ARG A 200 19.92 27.41 1.56
N ASP A 201 19.26 26.46 0.89
CA ASP A 201 17.89 26.61 0.40
C ASP A 201 16.92 26.81 1.57
N TYR A 202 17.10 26.07 2.67
CA TYR A 202 16.31 26.25 3.89
C TYR A 202 16.46 27.67 4.46
N ARG A 203 17.70 28.14 4.61
CA ARG A 203 17.96 29.50 5.14
C ARG A 203 17.42 30.58 4.21
N SER A 204 17.67 30.46 2.90
CA SER A 204 17.16 31.42 1.90
C SER A 204 15.64 31.46 1.86
N ASN A 205 14.97 30.30 1.90
CA ASN A 205 13.51 30.25 1.93
C ASN A 205 12.95 30.81 3.23
N THR A 206 13.58 30.50 4.37
CA THR A 206 13.15 31.03 5.67
C THR A 206 13.26 32.55 5.70
N GLU A 207 14.39 33.12 5.28
CA GLU A 207 14.61 34.56 5.22
C GLU A 207 13.63 35.25 4.28
N LYS A 208 13.45 34.71 3.07
CA LYS A 208 12.51 35.24 2.08
C LYS A 208 11.07 35.19 2.56
N THR A 209 10.61 34.02 3.01
CA THR A 209 9.22 33.83 3.46
C THR A 209 8.91 34.70 4.68
N THR A 210 9.84 34.77 5.65
CA THR A 210 9.67 35.63 6.82
C THR A 210 9.54 37.09 6.41
N LYS A 211 10.38 37.55 5.47
CA LYS A 211 10.32 38.92 4.94
C LYS A 211 9.00 39.21 4.22
N ASP A 212 8.55 38.29 3.36
CA ASP A 212 7.32 38.43 2.58
C ASP A 212 6.07 38.45 3.49
N GLU A 213 6.04 37.61 4.53
CA GLU A 213 4.96 37.59 5.52
C GLU A 213 4.96 38.85 6.40
N LEU A 214 6.13 39.36 6.78
CA LEU A 214 6.25 40.62 7.53
C LEU A 214 5.79 41.81 6.69
N LEU A 215 6.10 41.85 5.39
CA LEU A 215 5.56 42.86 4.46
C LEU A 215 4.05 42.74 4.32
N SER A 216 3.52 41.51 4.24
CA SER A 216 2.08 41.26 4.14
C SER A 216 1.34 41.67 5.40
N LEU A 217 1.90 41.42 6.59
CA LEU A 217 1.38 41.90 7.86
C LEU A 217 1.36 43.43 7.92
N LEU A 218 2.45 44.07 7.49
CA LEU A 218 2.54 45.53 7.49
C LEU A 218 1.49 46.16 6.56
N LYS A 219 1.32 45.58 5.37
CA LYS A 219 0.27 45.98 4.43
C LYS A 219 -1.12 45.79 5.01
N ALA A 220 -1.38 44.66 5.67
CA ALA A 220 -2.65 44.40 6.31
C ALA A 220 -2.96 45.44 7.40
N ILE A 221 -1.98 45.81 8.23
CA ILE A 221 -2.16 46.85 9.25
C ILE A 221 -2.41 48.23 8.62
N ASP A 222 -1.69 48.57 7.54
CA ASP A 222 -1.81 49.86 6.86
C ASP A 222 -3.16 50.03 6.14
N GLU A 223 -3.65 48.97 5.48
CA GLU A 223 -4.86 49.00 4.65
C GLU A 223 -6.15 48.58 5.39
N ASP A 224 -6.09 48.09 6.64
CA ASP A 224 -7.28 47.62 7.36
C ASP A 224 -8.22 48.77 7.76
N SER A 225 -9.36 48.90 7.07
CA SER A 225 -10.37 49.95 7.33
C SER A 225 -11.11 49.82 8.66
N LYS A 226 -10.95 48.72 9.39
CA LYS A 226 -11.60 48.50 10.70
C LYS A 226 -10.78 49.05 11.87
N LEU A 227 -9.50 49.33 11.66
CA LEU A 227 -8.64 49.93 12.68
C LEU A 227 -8.92 51.43 12.81
N SER A 228 -9.06 51.90 14.05
CA SER A 228 -9.03 53.33 14.33
C SER A 228 -7.64 53.90 14.06
N ASP A 229 -7.53 55.19 13.73
CA ASP A 229 -6.24 55.83 13.43
C ASP A 229 -5.25 55.73 14.59
N LYS A 230 -5.76 55.78 15.83
CA LYS A 230 -4.96 55.61 17.04
C LYS A 230 -4.39 54.19 17.16
N GLU A 231 -5.21 53.17 16.86
CA GLU A 231 -4.82 51.76 16.88
C GLU A 231 -3.81 51.46 15.77
N ARG A 232 -4.06 51.97 14.55
CA ARG A 232 -3.17 51.82 13.39
C ARG A 232 -1.80 52.42 13.67
N LYS A 233 -1.75 53.66 14.18
CA LYS A 233 -0.49 54.34 14.53
C LYS A 233 0.28 53.58 15.61
N ARG A 234 -0.42 53.00 16.61
CA ARG A 234 0.20 52.16 17.64
C ARG A 234 0.83 50.91 17.05
N LEU A 235 0.11 50.17 16.20
CA LEU A 235 0.59 48.92 15.59
C LEU A 235 1.73 49.16 14.60
N LEU A 236 1.64 50.20 13.78
CA LEU A 236 2.73 50.61 12.87
C LEU A 236 3.98 51.02 13.65
N GLY A 237 3.83 51.75 14.76
CA GLY A 237 4.94 52.11 15.65
C GLY A 237 5.61 50.89 16.30
N GLN A 238 4.81 49.91 16.75
CA GLN A 238 5.34 48.64 17.28
C GLN A 238 6.08 47.83 16.20
N PHE A 239 5.55 47.80 14.98
CA PHE A 239 6.19 47.12 13.86
C PHE A 239 7.51 47.80 13.48
N HIS A 240 7.53 49.13 13.34
CA HIS A 240 8.74 49.90 13.03
C HIS A 240 9.84 49.67 14.08
N SER A 241 9.47 49.61 15.36
CA SER A 241 10.44 49.40 16.45
C SER A 241 11.08 48.01 16.41
N SER A 242 10.35 47.01 15.92
CA SER A 242 10.79 45.61 15.88
C SER A 242 11.46 45.24 14.54
N ASN A 243 10.98 45.80 13.44
CA ASN A 243 11.40 45.47 12.07
C ASN A 243 11.59 46.74 11.20
N PRO A 244 12.52 47.63 11.56
CA PRO A 244 12.66 48.94 10.92
C PRO A 244 13.01 48.88 9.43
N SER A 245 13.85 47.92 9.03
CA SER A 245 14.26 47.76 7.62
C SER A 245 13.10 47.39 6.70
N ILE A 246 12.20 46.51 7.16
CA ILE A 246 11.02 46.09 6.40
C ILE A 246 9.99 47.23 6.35
N PHE A 247 9.85 47.97 7.45
CA PHE A 247 8.99 49.15 7.51
C PHE A 247 9.41 50.20 6.49
N MET A 248 10.70 50.53 6.44
CA MET A 248 11.25 51.50 5.49
C MET A 248 11.12 51.01 4.04
N GLN A 249 11.26 49.69 3.80
CA GLN A 249 11.05 49.13 2.47
C GLN A 249 9.60 49.27 1.98
N TYR A 250 8.62 49.10 2.86
CA TYR A 250 7.20 49.17 2.50
C TYR A 250 6.73 50.62 2.29
N PHE A 251 7.08 51.54 3.19
CA PHE A 251 6.66 52.93 3.10
C PHE A 251 7.57 53.79 2.18
N GLY A 252 8.79 53.36 1.90
CA GLY A 252 9.72 54.04 0.98
C GLY A 252 9.95 55.51 1.36
N ASP A 253 9.91 56.41 0.37
CA ASP A 253 10.05 57.87 0.55
C ASP A 253 8.82 58.55 1.22
N ARG A 254 7.72 57.83 1.45
CA ARG A 254 6.51 58.37 2.12
C ARG A 254 6.71 58.64 3.61
N VAL A 255 7.86 58.23 4.16
CA VAL A 255 8.26 58.46 5.56
C VAL A 255 8.26 59.97 5.90
N THR A 256 8.49 60.84 4.93
CA THR A 256 8.47 62.31 5.13
C THR A 256 7.10 62.88 5.51
N ASN A 257 6.00 62.19 5.17
CA ASN A 257 4.63 62.57 5.58
C ASN A 257 4.10 61.77 6.78
N MET A 258 4.87 60.82 7.29
CA MET A 258 4.50 59.97 8.44
C MET A 258 5.28 60.27 9.71
N CYS A 259 6.10 61.33 9.72
CA CYS A 259 6.85 61.77 10.89
C CYS A 259 5.91 62.03 12.09
N VAL A 260 6.00 61.11 13.06
CA VAL A 260 5.73 61.19 14.51
C VAL A 260 4.44 61.88 14.95
#